data_AF-A0A955U7M8-F1
#
_entry.id   AF-A0A955U7M8-F1
#
_cell.length_a   1.000
_cell.length_b   1.000
_cell.length_c   1.000
_cell.angle_alpha   90.00
_cell.angle_beta   90.00
_cell.angle_gamma   90.00
#
_symmetry.space_group_name_H-M   'P 1'
#
loop_
_entity.id
_entity.type
_entity.pdbx_description
1 polymer ?
#
loop_
_entity_poly.entity_id
_entity_poly.type
_entity_poly.pdbx_seq_one_letter_code
_entity_poly.pdbx_strand_id
1 'polypeptide(L)'
;MTLGLDADPRYGRFGLRTECPRCGAHLPVNGPLDEVGCAECGYELDVPRDVLVSMLERFEDSWPDAEDKRSVTQGDLTWRITAEPLASPLCPSCGAAMTDPGGDGVLACGCGAGLPVDAPPAWLTGPLEQEGMRLLGGERDQRRDEAADQPVVLSCPACGASLEVNRRHQRVTPCVHCDTQVHLPDAVWRVLHPPRTVEPWIVRFVGESRPAAKRRRRAEDAARKSEKNKEKAAQRAEREKRERAERERRAAEEAESRREEAEARARRDRLWLIPTALCFVLAVGCVAGMALSTGAWALGHTGLERMMHVTPRLVRFAGQASVEVVAAATLGTWLLSVVVAALRGRNSVVGMLFWSSFLALFSMIPLLNLGIAWAHFRDREPTPSSTPNPRFTGWPLALLYVFAPPFFLLAFLAFQELAVTDLRRLI
;
A
#
# COMPACT_ATOMS: atom_id res chain seq x y z
N MET A 1 17.04 -37.28 -9.52
CA MET A 1 16.56 -38.31 -8.58
C MET A 1 16.19 -37.62 -7.29
N THR A 2 15.03 -36.97 -7.28
CA THR A 2 14.43 -36.44 -6.06
C THR A 2 14.01 -37.62 -5.20
N LEU A 3 14.53 -37.66 -3.96
CA LEU A 3 14.04 -38.50 -2.88
C LEU A 3 12.57 -38.15 -2.65
N GLY A 4 11.68 -38.72 -3.46
CA GLY A 4 10.28 -38.82 -3.13
C GLY A 4 10.25 -39.65 -1.86
N LEU A 5 9.97 -39.01 -0.73
CA LEU A 5 9.54 -39.72 0.46
C LEU A 5 8.43 -40.64 -0.01
N ASP A 6 8.69 -41.96 0.01
CA ASP A 6 7.69 -42.98 -0.27
C ASP A 6 6.59 -42.79 0.78
N ALA A 7 5.58 -41.99 0.44
CA ALA A 7 4.45 -41.77 1.32
C ALA A 7 3.81 -43.14 1.52
N ASP A 8 3.60 -43.51 2.79
CA ASP A 8 2.99 -44.79 3.13
C ASP A 8 1.70 -44.98 2.32
N PRO A 9 1.49 -46.16 1.70
CA PRO A 9 0.30 -46.42 0.92
C PRO A 9 -0.94 -46.26 1.79
N ARG A 10 -1.97 -45.64 1.22
CA ARG A 10 -3.23 -45.34 1.90
C ARG A 10 -4.29 -46.29 1.37
N TYR A 11 -5.03 -46.96 2.25
CA TYR A 11 -6.04 -47.93 1.84
C TYR A 11 -7.44 -47.45 2.22
N GLY A 12 -8.38 -47.57 1.28
CA GLY A 12 -9.80 -47.38 1.54
C GLY A 12 -10.58 -48.65 1.28
N ARG A 13 -11.50 -49.00 2.18
CA ARG A 13 -12.47 -50.09 2.02
C ARG A 13 -13.79 -49.48 1.56
N PHE A 14 -14.29 -49.93 0.41
CA PHE A 14 -15.48 -49.39 -0.23
C PHE A 14 -16.56 -50.46 -0.34
N GLY A 15 -17.80 -50.05 -0.05
CA GLY A 15 -19.00 -50.84 -0.28
C GLY A 15 -20.04 -49.98 -0.99
N LEU A 16 -20.65 -50.54 -2.02
CA LEU A 16 -21.66 -49.87 -2.81
C LEU A 16 -22.83 -50.83 -3.02
N ARG A 17 -24.06 -50.33 -2.81
CA ARG A 17 -25.27 -51.10 -3.11
C ARG A 17 -26.40 -50.19 -3.56
N THR A 18 -27.29 -50.73 -4.38
CA THR A 18 -28.53 -50.08 -4.81
C THR A 18 -29.69 -51.08 -4.78
N GLU A 19 -30.83 -50.71 -5.36
CA GLU A 19 -32.00 -51.58 -5.53
C GLU A 19 -32.29 -51.70 -7.03
N CYS A 20 -32.62 -52.91 -7.48
CA CYS A 20 -32.91 -53.17 -8.88
C CYS A 20 -34.19 -52.43 -9.29
N PRO A 21 -34.16 -51.59 -10.35
CA PRO A 21 -35.33 -50.81 -10.76
C PRO A 21 -36.49 -51.68 -11.27
N ARG A 22 -36.21 -52.94 -11.66
CA ARG A 22 -37.21 -53.86 -12.20
C ARG A 22 -37.94 -54.69 -11.14
N CYS A 23 -37.22 -55.19 -10.14
CA CYS A 23 -37.78 -56.10 -9.12
C CYS A 23 -37.63 -55.62 -7.67
N GLY A 24 -36.96 -54.50 -7.42
CA GLY A 24 -36.72 -53.96 -6.08
C GLY A 24 -35.67 -54.71 -5.25
N ALA A 25 -35.08 -55.78 -5.77
CA ALA A 25 -34.07 -56.57 -5.06
C ALA A 25 -32.81 -55.75 -4.76
N HIS A 26 -32.19 -56.01 -3.61
CA HIS A 26 -30.91 -55.38 -3.29
C HIS A 26 -29.81 -55.84 -4.26
N LEU A 27 -29.07 -54.86 -4.79
CA LEU A 27 -28.04 -55.08 -5.80
C LEU A 27 -26.69 -54.58 -5.27
N PRO A 28 -25.82 -55.49 -4.77
CA PRO A 28 -24.47 -55.14 -4.39
C PRO A 28 -23.61 -54.83 -5.63
N VAL A 29 -22.73 -53.84 -5.51
CA VAL A 29 -21.71 -53.50 -6.52
C VAL A 29 -20.34 -53.74 -5.91
N ASN A 30 -19.78 -54.93 -6.16
CA ASN A 30 -18.57 -55.43 -5.49
C ASN A 30 -17.29 -55.07 -6.26
N GLY A 31 -17.24 -53.91 -6.90
CA GLY A 31 -16.07 -53.43 -7.64
C GLY A 31 -16.37 -52.16 -8.45
N PRO A 32 -15.36 -51.54 -9.08
CA PRO A 32 -15.56 -50.41 -9.98
C PRO A 32 -15.98 -50.91 -11.36
N LEU A 33 -17.22 -51.38 -11.45
CA LEU A 33 -17.80 -51.96 -12.66
C LEU A 33 -18.62 -50.93 -13.42
N ASP A 34 -18.69 -51.06 -14.74
CA ASP A 34 -19.57 -50.24 -15.57
C ASP A 34 -21.02 -50.76 -15.56
N GLU A 35 -21.20 -52.05 -15.31
CA GLU A 35 -22.49 -52.75 -15.35
C GLU A 35 -22.54 -53.83 -14.27
N VAL A 36 -23.72 -54.06 -13.70
CA VAL A 36 -23.98 -55.14 -12.74
C VAL A 36 -25.27 -55.87 -13.07
N GLY A 37 -25.25 -57.21 -12.97
CA GLY A 37 -26.43 -58.03 -13.23
C GLY A 37 -27.23 -58.30 -11.95
N CYS A 38 -28.54 -58.04 -11.98
CA CYS A 38 -29.43 -58.42 -10.89
C CYS A 38 -29.50 -59.95 -10.75
N ALA A 39 -29.08 -60.47 -9.59
CA ALA A 39 -29.10 -61.90 -9.33
C ALA A 39 -30.52 -62.49 -9.42
N GLU A 40 -31.56 -61.74 -9.04
CA GLU A 40 -32.94 -62.23 -9.04
C GLU A 40 -33.60 -62.20 -10.43
N CYS A 41 -33.70 -61.03 -11.07
CA CYS A 41 -34.44 -60.90 -12.33
C CYS A 41 -33.57 -60.89 -13.59
N GLY A 42 -32.25 -60.91 -13.45
CA GLY A 42 -31.30 -60.84 -14.57
C GLY A 42 -31.22 -59.48 -15.26
N TYR A 43 -31.87 -58.44 -14.73
CA TYR A 43 -31.76 -57.09 -15.26
C TYR A 43 -30.32 -56.57 -15.14
N GLU A 44 -29.75 -56.11 -16.24
CA GLU A 44 -28.44 -55.45 -16.28
C GLU A 44 -28.62 -53.98 -15.96
N LEU A 45 -27.87 -53.51 -14.97
CA LEU A 45 -27.90 -52.13 -14.51
C LEU A 45 -26.56 -51.46 -14.78
N ASP A 46 -26.60 -50.37 -15.54
CA ASP A 46 -25.45 -49.47 -15.71
C ASP A 46 -25.13 -48.78 -14.38
N VAL A 47 -23.86 -48.87 -13.95
CA VAL A 47 -23.36 -48.18 -12.76
C VAL A 47 -22.80 -46.83 -13.18
N PRO A 48 -23.37 -45.70 -12.72
CA PRO A 48 -22.88 -44.39 -13.09
C PRO A 48 -21.44 -44.19 -12.58
N ARG A 49 -20.50 -43.97 -13.52
CA ARG A 49 -19.09 -43.71 -13.20
C ARG A 49 -18.91 -42.55 -12.21
N ASP A 50 -19.74 -41.52 -12.31
CA ASP A 50 -19.70 -40.36 -11.40
C ASP A 50 -19.97 -40.74 -9.94
N VAL A 51 -20.78 -41.76 -9.66
CA VAL A 51 -20.99 -42.26 -8.28
C VAL A 51 -19.70 -42.86 -7.74
N LEU A 52 -19.02 -43.68 -8.54
CA LEU A 52 -17.77 -44.33 -8.16
C LEU A 52 -16.64 -43.31 -8.01
N VAL A 53 -16.48 -42.39 -8.98
CA VAL A 53 -15.48 -41.32 -8.92
C VAL A 53 -15.73 -40.41 -7.72
N SER A 54 -16.95 -39.91 -7.52
CA SER A 54 -17.27 -39.01 -6.40
C SER A 54 -17.16 -39.68 -5.02
N MET A 55 -17.27 -41.01 -4.96
CA MET A 55 -16.99 -41.78 -3.75
C MET A 55 -15.48 -41.75 -3.43
N LEU A 56 -14.63 -42.10 -4.41
CA LEU A 56 -13.17 -42.13 -4.22
C LEU A 56 -12.57 -40.74 -4.02
N GLU A 57 -13.06 -39.72 -4.73
CA GLU A 57 -12.62 -38.34 -4.54
C GLU A 57 -12.92 -37.83 -3.14
N ARG A 58 -14.14 -38.07 -2.63
CA ARG A 58 -14.50 -37.64 -1.28
C ARG A 58 -13.66 -38.36 -0.22
N PHE A 59 -13.37 -39.63 -0.43
CA PHE A 59 -12.48 -40.39 0.45
C PHE A 59 -11.09 -39.75 0.49
N GLU A 60 -10.49 -39.46 -0.66
CA GLU A 60 -9.19 -38.78 -0.75
C GLU A 60 -9.20 -37.40 -0.10
N ASP A 61 -10.26 -36.63 -0.29
CA ASP A 61 -10.42 -35.28 0.29
C ASP A 61 -10.59 -35.28 1.81
N SER A 62 -11.01 -36.41 2.39
CA SER A 62 -11.29 -36.55 3.83
C SER A 62 -10.20 -37.33 4.59
N TRP A 63 -9.17 -37.82 3.90
CA TRP A 63 -8.10 -38.62 4.51
C TRP A 63 -7.34 -37.82 5.60
N PRO A 64 -7.02 -38.43 6.77
CA PRO A 64 -7.18 -39.85 7.15
C PRO A 64 -8.53 -40.22 7.76
N ASP A 65 -9.37 -39.24 8.10
CA ASP A 65 -10.65 -39.42 8.81
C ASP A 65 -11.81 -39.74 7.84
N ALA A 66 -11.51 -40.48 6.76
CA ALA A 66 -12.37 -40.68 5.61
C ALA A 66 -13.47 -41.74 5.84
N GLU A 67 -14.19 -41.68 6.96
CA GLU A 67 -15.40 -42.48 7.17
C GLU A 67 -16.59 -41.82 6.46
N ASP A 68 -17.19 -42.52 5.50
CA ASP A 68 -18.36 -42.03 4.76
C ASP A 68 -19.45 -43.09 4.72
N LYS A 69 -20.62 -42.76 5.25
CA LYS A 69 -21.84 -43.60 5.22
C LYS A 69 -22.97 -42.73 4.73
N ARG A 70 -23.25 -42.79 3.42
CA ARG A 70 -24.21 -41.89 2.77
C ARG A 70 -25.10 -42.59 1.78
N SER A 71 -26.19 -41.93 1.43
CA SER A 71 -27.02 -42.29 0.27
C SER A 71 -26.92 -41.18 -0.77
N VAL A 72 -26.76 -41.54 -2.05
CA VAL A 72 -26.73 -40.63 -3.19
C VAL A 72 -27.80 -41.05 -4.16
N THR A 73 -28.70 -40.14 -4.54
CA THR A 73 -29.70 -40.40 -5.57
C THR A 73 -29.22 -39.84 -6.90
N GLN A 74 -29.22 -40.67 -7.94
CA GLN A 74 -28.91 -40.27 -9.32
C GLN A 74 -29.94 -40.89 -10.26
N GLY A 75 -30.71 -40.04 -10.94
CA GLY A 75 -31.91 -40.48 -11.65
C GLY A 75 -32.91 -41.10 -10.67
N ASP A 76 -33.44 -42.27 -11.02
CA ASP A 76 -34.42 -43.01 -10.20
C ASP A 76 -33.76 -43.98 -9.20
N LEU A 77 -32.42 -44.00 -9.12
CA LEU A 77 -31.67 -44.96 -8.31
C LEU A 77 -31.07 -44.29 -7.08
N THR A 78 -31.17 -44.98 -5.94
CA THR A 78 -30.51 -44.59 -4.69
C THR A 78 -29.34 -45.53 -4.41
N TRP A 79 -28.16 -44.94 -4.27
CA TRP A 79 -26.89 -45.61 -4.03
C TRP A 79 -26.50 -45.46 -2.56
N ARG A 80 -26.40 -46.56 -1.83
CA ARG A 80 -25.88 -46.58 -0.46
C ARG A 80 -24.39 -46.87 -0.51
N ILE A 81 -23.60 -45.91 -0.02
CA ILE A 81 -22.15 -45.89 -0.07
C ILE A 81 -21.61 -46.05 1.34
N THR A 82 -20.60 -46.90 1.50
CA THR A 82 -19.76 -47.00 2.70
C THR A 82 -18.30 -46.91 2.28
N ALA A 83 -17.53 -46.01 2.89
CA ALA A 83 -16.09 -45.91 2.73
C ALA A 83 -15.43 -45.80 4.11
N GLU A 84 -14.37 -46.57 4.34
CA GLU A 84 -13.65 -46.60 5.63
C GLU A 84 -12.13 -46.67 5.39
N PRO A 85 -11.32 -45.87 6.10
CA PRO A 85 -9.86 -45.94 5.98
C PRO A 85 -9.33 -47.24 6.60
N LEU A 86 -8.31 -47.83 5.97
CA LEU A 86 -7.62 -49.02 6.46
C LEU A 86 -6.13 -48.74 6.63
N ALA A 87 -5.54 -49.29 7.69
CA ALA A 87 -4.09 -49.26 7.91
C ALA A 87 -3.35 -50.26 7.01
N SER A 88 -4.00 -51.36 6.65
CA SER A 88 -3.47 -52.41 5.77
C SER A 88 -4.63 -53.16 5.12
N PRO A 89 -4.43 -53.80 3.95
CA PRO A 89 -5.43 -54.69 3.38
C PRO A 89 -5.69 -55.88 4.31
N LEU A 90 -6.94 -56.32 4.40
CA LEU A 90 -7.34 -57.44 5.25
C LEU A 90 -7.65 -58.67 4.41
N CYS A 91 -7.30 -59.85 4.93
CA CYS A 91 -7.62 -61.12 4.30
C CYS A 91 -9.13 -61.34 4.24
N PRO A 92 -9.71 -61.68 3.06
CA PRO A 92 -11.14 -61.92 2.93
C PRO A 92 -11.61 -63.16 3.70
N SER A 93 -10.73 -64.12 3.97
CA SER A 93 -11.08 -65.36 4.68
C SER A 93 -10.94 -65.26 6.20
N CYS A 94 -9.82 -64.74 6.72
CA CYS A 94 -9.53 -64.71 8.16
C CYS A 94 -9.46 -63.32 8.78
N GLY A 95 -9.55 -62.23 7.99
CA GLY A 95 -9.48 -60.85 8.47
C GLY A 95 -8.10 -60.37 8.91
N ALA A 96 -7.05 -61.19 8.81
CA ALA A 96 -5.69 -60.80 9.17
C ALA A 96 -5.15 -59.71 8.23
N ALA A 97 -4.36 -58.78 8.78
CA ALA A 97 -3.63 -57.79 8.02
C ALA A 97 -2.65 -58.45 7.04
N MET A 98 -2.56 -57.89 5.84
CA MET A 98 -1.71 -58.40 4.75
C MET A 98 -0.70 -57.36 4.33
N THR A 99 0.48 -57.82 3.94
CA THR A 99 1.56 -56.97 3.43
C THR A 99 1.39 -56.77 1.92
N ASP A 100 1.36 -55.53 1.48
CA ASP A 100 1.25 -55.16 0.08
C ASP A 100 2.65 -55.05 -0.59
N PRO A 101 2.96 -55.83 -1.64
CA PRO A 101 4.20 -55.74 -2.39
C PRO A 101 4.25 -54.52 -3.33
N GLY A 102 3.15 -53.78 -3.48
CA GLY A 102 3.10 -52.52 -4.24
C GLY A 102 2.96 -52.67 -5.76
N GLY A 103 2.70 -53.87 -6.26
CA GLY A 103 2.51 -54.18 -7.68
C GLY A 103 1.27 -55.06 -7.95
N ASP A 104 1.09 -55.45 -9.20
CA ASP A 104 -0.01 -56.32 -9.62
C ASP A 104 0.27 -57.77 -9.19
N GLY A 105 -0.78 -58.57 -8.97
CA GLY A 105 -0.64 -59.98 -8.62
C GLY A 105 -1.66 -60.48 -7.61
N VAL A 106 -1.22 -61.29 -6.65
CA VAL A 106 -2.07 -61.83 -5.59
C VAL A 106 -1.36 -61.65 -4.25
N LEU A 107 -1.99 -60.96 -3.32
CA LEU A 107 -1.53 -60.89 -1.94
C LEU A 107 -1.87 -62.20 -1.24
N ALA A 108 -0.84 -62.96 -0.87
CA ALA A 108 -1.03 -64.21 -0.13
C ALA A 108 -1.19 -63.93 1.37
N CYS A 109 -2.23 -64.48 1.98
CA CYS A 109 -2.38 -64.54 3.42
C CYS A 109 -1.78 -65.84 3.98
N GLY A 110 -1.28 -65.83 5.22
CA GLY A 110 -0.80 -67.04 5.90
C GLY A 110 -1.85 -68.14 6.07
N CYS A 111 -3.15 -67.84 5.95
CA CYS A 111 -4.22 -68.84 5.94
C CYS A 111 -4.40 -69.57 4.60
N GLY A 112 -3.66 -69.17 3.55
CA GLY A 112 -3.76 -69.74 2.20
C GLY A 112 -4.69 -68.98 1.25
N ALA A 113 -5.53 -68.07 1.75
CA ALA A 113 -6.34 -67.21 0.89
C ALA A 113 -5.49 -66.17 0.14
N GLY A 114 -5.89 -65.84 -1.09
CA GLY A 114 -5.28 -64.79 -1.90
C GLY A 114 -6.23 -63.61 -2.11
N LEU A 115 -5.71 -62.38 -2.13
CA LEU A 115 -6.44 -61.17 -2.54
C LEU A 115 -5.84 -60.65 -3.85
N PRO A 116 -6.56 -60.65 -4.98
CA PRO A 116 -6.02 -60.17 -6.25
C PRO A 116 -5.72 -58.67 -6.18
N VAL A 117 -4.65 -58.24 -6.84
CA VAL A 117 -4.23 -56.84 -6.97
C VAL A 117 -4.15 -56.49 -8.44
N ASP A 118 -4.99 -55.55 -8.83
CA ASP A 118 -5.22 -55.22 -10.22
C ASP A 118 -5.04 -53.72 -10.48
N ALA A 119 -4.70 -53.40 -11.72
CA ALA A 119 -4.80 -52.05 -12.20
C ALA A 119 -6.27 -51.61 -12.24
N PRO A 120 -6.58 -50.37 -11.82
CA PRO A 120 -7.94 -49.84 -11.94
C PRO A 120 -8.35 -49.69 -13.41
N PRO A 121 -9.67 -49.76 -13.71
CA PRO A 121 -10.18 -49.45 -15.05
C PRO A 121 -9.68 -48.10 -15.55
N ALA A 122 -9.40 -48.01 -16.85
CA ALA A 122 -8.82 -46.80 -17.46
C ALA A 122 -9.68 -45.54 -17.28
N TRP A 123 -11.00 -45.69 -17.14
CA TRP A 123 -11.90 -44.56 -16.89
C TRP A 123 -11.79 -44.01 -15.46
N LEU A 124 -11.27 -44.80 -14.51
CA LEU A 124 -11.14 -44.42 -13.11
C LEU A 124 -9.82 -43.69 -12.81
N THR A 125 -8.77 -43.95 -13.59
CA THR A 125 -7.44 -43.33 -13.38
C THR A 125 -7.39 -41.85 -13.73
N GLY A 126 -8.12 -41.43 -14.78
CA GLY A 126 -8.10 -40.04 -15.26
C GLY A 126 -8.56 -39.02 -14.21
N PRO A 127 -9.79 -39.13 -13.66
CA PRO A 127 -10.33 -38.12 -12.73
C PRO A 127 -9.56 -37.99 -11.41
N LEU A 128 -8.92 -39.07 -10.95
CA LEU A 128 -8.24 -39.09 -9.66
C LEU A 128 -6.80 -38.56 -9.70
N GLU A 129 -6.19 -38.47 -10.90
CA GLU A 129 -4.79 -38.04 -11.10
C GLU A 129 -3.79 -38.80 -10.18
N GLN A 130 -4.10 -40.04 -9.80
CA GLN A 130 -3.31 -40.85 -8.86
C GLN A 130 -2.54 -41.93 -9.62
N GLU A 131 -1.29 -41.61 -9.98
CA GLU A 131 -0.34 -42.60 -10.50
C GLU A 131 -0.10 -43.69 -9.43
N GLY A 132 -0.21 -44.95 -9.81
CA GLY A 132 0.03 -46.08 -8.89
C GLY A 132 -1.18 -46.55 -8.08
N MET A 133 -2.38 -45.99 -8.28
CA MET A 133 -3.61 -46.53 -7.71
C MET A 133 -3.78 -48.02 -8.07
N ARG A 134 -4.22 -48.84 -7.12
CA ARG A 134 -4.48 -50.29 -7.31
C ARG A 134 -5.79 -50.70 -6.66
N LEU A 135 -6.45 -51.69 -7.27
CA LEU A 135 -7.63 -52.35 -6.73
C LEU A 135 -7.19 -53.65 -6.06
N LEU A 136 -7.60 -53.84 -4.82
CA LEU A 136 -7.31 -55.02 -4.01
C LEU A 136 -8.64 -55.73 -3.75
N GLY A 137 -8.82 -56.87 -4.41
CA GLY A 137 -10.08 -57.59 -4.45
C GLY A 137 -11.12 -56.91 -5.36
N GLY A 138 -12.38 -57.25 -5.11
CA GLY A 138 -13.50 -56.86 -5.94
C GLY A 138 -13.70 -57.77 -7.15
N GLU A 139 -14.94 -57.85 -7.62
CA GLU A 139 -15.32 -58.57 -8.82
C GLU A 139 -14.95 -57.73 -10.05
N ARG A 140 -14.40 -58.38 -11.09
CA ARG A 140 -14.14 -57.75 -12.40
C ARG A 140 -15.32 -57.82 -13.36
N ASP A 141 -16.24 -58.74 -13.09
CA ASP A 141 -17.47 -58.92 -13.83
C ASP A 141 -18.55 -59.41 -12.86
N GLN A 142 -19.64 -58.64 -12.75
CA GLN A 142 -20.84 -59.01 -11.99
C GLN A 142 -22.02 -59.32 -12.91
N ARG A 143 -21.77 -59.51 -14.20
CA ARG A 143 -22.75 -60.10 -15.10
C ARG A 143 -23.02 -61.53 -14.68
N ARG A 144 -24.13 -62.05 -15.19
CA ARG A 144 -24.55 -63.40 -14.92
C ARG A 144 -23.62 -64.37 -15.67
N ASP A 145 -22.97 -65.26 -14.94
CA ASP A 145 -22.20 -66.34 -15.56
C ASP A 145 -23.15 -67.29 -16.29
N GLU A 146 -23.14 -67.23 -17.62
CA GLU A 146 -23.94 -68.09 -18.48
C GLU A 146 -23.47 -69.55 -18.44
N ALA A 147 -22.19 -69.82 -18.12
CA ALA A 147 -21.66 -71.17 -18.08
C ALA A 147 -22.15 -71.98 -16.88
N ALA A 148 -22.70 -71.32 -15.86
CA ALA A 148 -23.28 -71.93 -14.67
C ALA A 148 -24.80 -72.24 -14.80
N ASP A 149 -25.37 -72.23 -16.00
CA ASP A 149 -26.79 -72.53 -16.29
C ASP A 149 -27.11 -74.03 -16.22
N GLN A 150 -26.84 -74.71 -15.10
CA GLN A 150 -27.30 -76.08 -14.91
C GLN A 150 -28.84 -76.10 -14.72
N PRO A 151 -29.61 -76.79 -15.58
CA PRO A 151 -31.07 -76.80 -15.49
C PRO A 151 -31.54 -77.64 -14.30
N VAL A 152 -32.58 -77.16 -13.62
CA VAL A 152 -33.33 -77.86 -12.58
C VAL A 152 -34.62 -78.37 -13.21
N VAL A 153 -34.85 -79.68 -13.12
CA VAL A 153 -36.07 -80.32 -13.65
C VAL A 153 -37.16 -80.32 -12.58
N LEU A 154 -38.34 -79.81 -12.94
CA LEU A 154 -39.56 -79.82 -12.12
C LEU A 154 -40.70 -80.50 -12.89
N SER A 155 -41.75 -80.96 -12.21
CA SER A 155 -42.97 -81.41 -12.88
C SER A 155 -44.02 -80.30 -12.89
N CYS A 156 -44.65 -80.06 -14.04
CA CYS A 156 -45.74 -79.09 -14.16
C CYS A 156 -46.93 -79.54 -13.29
N PRO A 157 -47.46 -78.68 -12.40
CA PRO A 157 -48.58 -79.06 -11.53
C PRO A 157 -49.90 -79.26 -12.28
N ALA A 158 -50.03 -78.76 -13.52
CA ALA A 158 -51.25 -78.86 -14.32
C ALA A 158 -51.28 -80.11 -15.21
N CYS A 159 -50.21 -80.40 -15.95
CA CYS A 159 -50.17 -81.51 -16.91
C CYS A 159 -49.21 -82.65 -16.54
N GLY A 160 -48.41 -82.50 -15.48
CA GLY A 160 -47.41 -83.48 -15.05
C GLY A 160 -46.13 -83.53 -15.90
N ALA A 161 -46.08 -82.80 -17.02
CA ALA A 161 -44.92 -82.81 -17.91
C ALA A 161 -43.66 -82.22 -17.25
N SER A 162 -42.49 -82.67 -17.71
CA SER A 162 -41.20 -82.15 -17.26
C SER A 162 -41.02 -80.69 -17.68
N LEU A 163 -40.59 -79.85 -16.74
CA LEU A 163 -40.28 -78.44 -16.94
C LEU A 163 -38.83 -78.21 -16.56
N GLU A 164 -37.98 -77.98 -17.57
CA GLU A 164 -36.58 -77.60 -17.38
C GLU A 164 -36.50 -76.10 -17.10
N VAL A 165 -36.02 -75.76 -15.90
CA VAL A 165 -35.90 -74.38 -15.45
C VAL A 165 -34.43 -74.07 -15.20
N ASN A 166 -33.95 -72.94 -15.73
CA ASN A 166 -32.59 -72.44 -15.53
C ASN A 166 -32.64 -70.99 -15.03
N ARG A 167 -31.48 -70.33 -14.88
CA ARG A 167 -31.42 -68.96 -14.35
C ARG A 167 -32.08 -67.92 -15.27
N ARG A 168 -32.28 -68.22 -16.56
CA ARG A 168 -32.93 -67.30 -17.50
C ARG A 168 -34.44 -67.19 -17.28
N HIS A 169 -35.02 -68.20 -16.62
CA HIS A 169 -36.45 -68.25 -16.35
C HIS A 169 -36.84 -67.30 -15.23
N GLN A 170 -37.99 -66.65 -15.39
CA GLN A 170 -38.56 -65.78 -14.37
C GLN A 170 -39.23 -66.61 -13.27
N ARG A 171 -39.53 -65.96 -12.14
CA ARG A 171 -40.15 -66.59 -10.98
C ARG A 171 -41.47 -67.30 -11.32
N VAL A 172 -42.19 -66.73 -12.29
CA VAL A 172 -43.36 -67.32 -12.93
C VAL A 172 -42.96 -67.61 -14.38
N THR A 173 -43.00 -68.88 -14.76
CA THR A 173 -42.58 -69.35 -16.08
C THR A 173 -43.67 -70.23 -16.70
N PRO A 174 -44.04 -70.04 -17.99
CA PRO A 174 -45.04 -70.88 -18.64
C PRO A 174 -44.51 -72.30 -18.87
N CYS A 175 -45.37 -73.30 -18.70
CA CYS A 175 -45.06 -74.67 -19.09
C CYS A 175 -45.08 -74.81 -20.61
N VAL A 176 -43.98 -75.29 -21.20
CA VAL A 176 -43.85 -75.47 -22.66
C VAL A 176 -44.85 -76.47 -23.29
N HIS A 177 -45.54 -77.26 -22.47
CA HIS A 177 -46.48 -78.29 -22.93
C HIS A 177 -47.95 -77.88 -22.85
N CYS A 178 -48.33 -77.05 -21.87
CA CYS A 178 -49.73 -76.67 -21.65
C CYS A 178 -49.95 -75.18 -21.40
N ASP A 179 -48.90 -74.36 -21.50
CA ASP A 179 -48.87 -72.90 -21.30
C ASP A 179 -49.32 -72.40 -19.91
N THR A 180 -49.61 -73.30 -18.97
CA THR A 180 -49.91 -72.92 -17.58
C THR A 180 -48.71 -72.20 -16.97
N GLN A 181 -48.97 -71.05 -16.35
CA GLN A 181 -47.97 -70.29 -15.58
C GLN A 181 -47.60 -71.05 -14.31
N VAL A 182 -46.35 -71.51 -14.22
CA VAL A 182 -45.81 -72.25 -13.07
C VAL A 182 -45.00 -71.29 -12.21
N HIS A 183 -45.41 -71.15 -10.95
CA HIS A 183 -44.64 -70.41 -9.95
C HIS A 183 -43.54 -71.32 -9.36
N LEU A 184 -42.29 -70.90 -9.48
CA LEU A 184 -41.15 -71.66 -8.99
C LEU A 184 -41.14 -71.66 -7.45
N PRO A 185 -40.91 -72.80 -6.76
CA PRO A 185 -40.70 -72.82 -5.31
C PRO A 185 -39.47 -72.01 -4.88
N ASP A 186 -39.50 -71.42 -3.68
CA ASP A 186 -38.40 -70.57 -3.17
C ASP A 186 -37.05 -71.29 -3.16
N ALA A 187 -37.04 -72.56 -2.77
CA ALA A 187 -35.82 -73.36 -2.73
C ALA A 187 -35.18 -73.48 -4.12
N VAL A 188 -35.98 -73.78 -5.13
CA VAL A 188 -35.53 -73.88 -6.54
C VAL A 188 -35.07 -72.50 -7.03
N TRP A 189 -35.85 -71.46 -6.73
CA TRP A 189 -35.52 -70.10 -7.12
C TRP A 189 -34.17 -69.63 -6.55
N ARG A 190 -33.90 -69.88 -5.26
CA ARG A 190 -32.64 -69.51 -4.61
C ARG A 190 -31.43 -70.30 -5.11
N VAL A 191 -31.62 -71.54 -5.54
CA VAL A 191 -30.56 -72.33 -6.18
C VAL A 191 -30.20 -71.75 -7.55
N LEU A 192 -31.22 -71.37 -8.33
CA LEU A 192 -31.03 -70.72 -9.63
C LEU A 192 -30.51 -69.28 -9.49
N HIS A 193 -30.93 -68.58 -8.44
CA HIS A 193 -30.64 -67.15 -8.20
C HIS A 193 -30.06 -66.96 -6.79
N PRO A 194 -28.81 -67.41 -6.55
CA PRO A 194 -28.19 -67.23 -5.26
C PRO A 194 -28.07 -65.73 -4.95
N PRO A 195 -28.54 -65.26 -3.78
CA PRO A 195 -28.45 -63.86 -3.43
C PRO A 195 -26.96 -63.47 -3.33
N ARG A 196 -26.60 -62.35 -3.96
CA ARG A 196 -25.25 -61.81 -3.86
C ARG A 196 -25.10 -61.08 -2.53
N THR A 197 -24.00 -61.36 -1.83
CA THR A 197 -23.60 -60.61 -0.63
C THR A 197 -22.86 -59.34 -1.05
N VAL A 198 -23.02 -58.28 -0.25
CA VAL A 198 -22.20 -57.08 -0.40
C VAL A 198 -20.79 -57.44 0.07
N GLU A 199 -19.85 -57.44 -0.86
CA GLU A 199 -18.43 -57.65 -0.58
C GLU A 199 -17.70 -56.32 -0.78
N PRO A 200 -16.99 -55.84 0.26
CA PRO A 200 -16.21 -54.63 0.12
C PRO A 200 -15.01 -54.89 -0.78
N TRP A 201 -14.64 -53.88 -1.56
CA TRP A 201 -13.39 -53.87 -2.32
C TRP A 201 -12.47 -52.81 -1.75
N ILE A 202 -11.17 -53.02 -1.90
CA ILE A 202 -10.15 -52.14 -1.31
C ILE A 202 -9.46 -51.38 -2.43
N VAL A 203 -9.23 -50.08 -2.24
CA VAL A 203 -8.39 -49.27 -3.13
C VAL A 203 -7.14 -48.85 -2.38
N ARG A 204 -6.00 -49.06 -3.01
CA ARG A 204 -4.72 -48.52 -2.59
C ARG A 204 -4.46 -47.22 -3.35
N PHE A 205 -4.28 -46.15 -2.60
CA PHE A 205 -3.85 -44.84 -3.07
C PHE A 205 -2.34 -44.68 -2.79
N VAL A 206 -1.62 -44.19 -3.80
CA VAL A 206 -0.17 -43.98 -3.73
C VAL A 206 0.11 -42.49 -3.73
N GLY A 207 1.12 -42.09 -2.96
CA GLY A 207 1.53 -40.70 -2.86
C GLY A 207 0.71 -39.90 -1.84
N GLU A 208 0.92 -38.60 -1.89
CA GLU A 208 0.36 -37.66 -0.93
C GLU A 208 -1.15 -37.46 -1.13
N SER A 209 -1.91 -37.45 -0.04
CA SER A 209 -3.35 -37.14 -0.07
C SER A 209 -3.64 -35.76 -0.66
N ARG A 210 -4.78 -35.60 -1.33
CA ARG A 210 -5.24 -34.29 -1.85
C ARG A 210 -5.19 -33.18 -0.78
N PRO A 211 -5.66 -33.39 0.46
CA PRO A 211 -5.53 -32.40 1.53
C PRO A 211 -4.08 -32.07 1.91
N ALA A 212 -3.20 -33.07 1.98
CA ALA A 212 -1.78 -32.85 2.29
C ALA A 212 -1.09 -32.07 1.17
N ALA A 213 -1.31 -32.44 -0.10
CA ALA A 213 -0.78 -31.72 -1.26
C ALA A 213 -1.27 -30.26 -1.28
N LYS A 214 -2.55 -30.03 -0.97
CA LYS A 214 -3.12 -28.67 -0.83
C LYS A 214 -2.49 -27.89 0.31
N ARG A 215 -2.22 -28.52 1.47
CA ARG A 215 -1.51 -27.90 2.60
C ARG A 215 -0.08 -27.53 2.21
N ARG A 216 0.66 -28.42 1.53
CA ARG A 216 2.01 -28.15 1.02
C ARG A 216 2.03 -26.96 0.06
N ARG A 217 1.17 -26.97 -0.97
CA ARG A 217 1.06 -25.84 -1.92
C ARG A 217 0.75 -24.52 -1.21
N ARG A 218 -0.17 -24.52 -0.23
CA ARG A 218 -0.46 -23.34 0.59
C ARG A 218 0.73 -22.87 1.42
N ALA A 219 1.52 -23.79 1.97
CA ALA A 219 2.72 -23.47 2.72
C ALA A 219 3.82 -22.88 1.80
N GLU A 220 4.02 -23.46 0.62
CA GLU A 220 4.94 -22.96 -0.41
C GLU A 220 4.54 -21.55 -0.88
N ASP A 221 3.26 -21.33 -1.18
CA ASP A 221 2.74 -20.02 -1.56
C ASP A 221 2.87 -18.99 -0.44
N ALA A 222 2.64 -19.39 0.82
CA ALA A 222 2.83 -18.54 1.97
C ALA A 222 4.31 -18.18 2.17
N ALA A 223 5.22 -19.14 1.99
CA ALA A 223 6.66 -18.93 2.07
C ALA A 223 7.13 -17.96 0.97
N ARG A 224 6.72 -18.18 -0.28
CA ARG A 224 7.03 -17.30 -1.42
C ARG A 224 6.49 -15.87 -1.22
N LYS A 225 5.27 -15.73 -0.69
CA LYS A 225 4.71 -14.40 -0.34
C LYS A 225 5.49 -13.73 0.78
N SER A 226 5.91 -14.48 1.80
CA SER A 226 6.72 -13.98 2.91
C SER A 226 8.08 -13.46 2.42
N GLU A 227 8.75 -14.22 1.56
CA GLU A 227 10.02 -13.82 0.95
C GLU A 227 9.89 -12.54 0.11
N LYS A 228 8.88 -12.48 -0.79
CA LYS A 228 8.58 -11.28 -1.58
C LYS A 228 8.26 -10.05 -0.72
N ASN A 229 7.59 -10.25 0.42
CA ASN A 229 7.31 -9.16 1.36
C ASN A 229 8.58 -8.68 2.08
N LYS A 230 9.48 -9.59 2.47
CA LYS A 230 10.78 -9.24 3.03
C LYS A 230 11.64 -8.45 2.04
N GLU A 231 11.69 -8.89 0.79
CA GLU A 231 12.41 -8.18 -0.28
C GLU A 231 11.87 -6.76 -0.49
N LYS A 232 10.54 -6.61 -0.59
CA LYS A 232 9.90 -5.29 -0.71
C LYS A 232 10.14 -4.40 0.51
N ALA A 233 10.15 -4.97 1.71
CA ALA A 233 10.46 -4.23 2.93
C ALA A 233 11.91 -3.74 2.93
N ALA A 234 12.86 -4.58 2.51
CA ALA A 234 14.27 -4.21 2.36
C ALA A 234 14.45 -3.09 1.32
N GLN A 235 13.80 -3.19 0.15
CA GLN A 235 13.84 -2.15 -0.88
C GLN A 235 13.25 -0.82 -0.40
N ARG A 236 12.14 -0.85 0.37
CA ARG A 236 11.56 0.36 0.98
C ARG A 236 12.51 0.99 1.98
N ALA A 237 13.11 0.19 2.87
CA ALA A 237 14.06 0.68 3.86
C ALA A 237 15.32 1.28 3.19
N GLU A 238 15.81 0.71 2.09
CA GLU A 238 16.92 1.27 1.33
C GLU A 238 16.53 2.60 0.66
N ARG A 239 15.34 2.66 0.04
CA ARG A 239 14.83 3.89 -0.56
C ARG A 239 14.69 5.01 0.47
N GLU A 240 14.12 4.72 1.64
CA GLU A 240 13.99 5.69 2.74
C GLU A 240 15.36 6.20 3.22
N LYS A 241 16.36 5.31 3.32
CA LYS A 241 17.75 5.72 3.65
C LYS A 241 18.34 6.65 2.59
N ARG A 242 18.14 6.35 1.30
CA ARG A 242 18.61 7.21 0.19
C ARG A 242 17.93 8.58 0.21
N GLU A 243 16.60 8.61 0.37
CA GLU A 243 15.82 9.85 0.44
C GLU A 243 16.22 10.70 1.67
N ARG A 244 16.50 10.06 2.81
CA ARG A 244 17.00 10.76 4.00
C ARG A 244 18.40 11.36 3.78
N ALA A 245 19.32 10.59 3.23
CA ALA A 245 20.68 11.07 2.93
C ALA A 245 20.66 12.24 1.93
N GLU A 246 19.78 12.19 0.93
CA GLU A 246 19.60 13.28 -0.02
C GLU A 246 19.04 14.55 0.64
N ARG A 247 18.04 14.41 1.52
CA ARG A 247 17.49 15.54 2.29
C ARG A 247 18.54 16.18 3.19
N GLU A 248 19.34 15.37 3.88
CA GLU A 248 20.43 15.87 4.73
C GLU A 248 21.48 16.62 3.91
N ARG A 249 21.81 16.12 2.70
CA ARG A 249 22.74 16.79 1.78
C ARG A 249 22.21 18.14 1.29
N ARG A 250 20.95 18.20 0.83
CA ARG A 250 20.31 19.46 0.41
C ARG A 250 20.24 20.47 1.57
N ALA A 251 19.90 20.00 2.77
CA ALA A 251 19.87 20.85 3.96
C ALA A 251 21.27 21.42 4.31
N ALA A 252 22.33 20.63 4.13
CA ALA A 252 23.70 21.10 4.32
C ALA A 252 24.11 22.15 3.28
N GLU A 253 23.81 21.91 2.00
CA GLU A 253 24.07 22.85 0.91
C GLU A 253 23.30 24.18 1.10
N GLU A 254 22.02 24.12 1.49
CA GLU A 254 21.24 25.32 1.83
C GLU A 254 21.81 26.06 3.04
N ALA A 255 22.29 25.34 4.07
CA ALA A 255 22.89 25.96 5.24
C ALA A 255 24.21 26.66 4.90
N GLU A 256 25.03 26.08 4.02
CA GLU A 256 26.25 26.69 3.51
C GLU A 256 25.95 27.94 2.69
N SER A 257 25.03 27.86 1.73
CA SER A 257 24.58 29.01 0.93
C SER A 257 24.06 30.15 1.81
N ARG A 258 23.26 29.84 2.85
CA ARG A 258 22.80 30.86 3.82
C ARG A 258 23.94 31.49 4.61
N ARG A 259 24.99 30.73 4.94
CA ARG A 259 26.19 31.27 5.61
C ARG A 259 26.97 32.21 4.69
N GLU A 260 27.19 31.81 3.44
CA GLU A 260 27.85 32.66 2.44
C GLU A 260 27.08 33.96 2.20
N GLU A 261 25.75 33.88 2.05
CA GLU A 261 24.90 35.06 1.95
C GLU A 261 24.98 35.96 3.18
N ALA A 262 24.97 35.38 4.38
CA ALA A 262 25.08 36.14 5.63
C ALA A 262 26.44 36.84 5.74
N GLU A 263 27.53 36.16 5.37
CA GLU A 263 28.86 36.75 5.32
C GLU A 263 28.97 37.85 4.26
N ALA A 264 28.41 37.65 3.08
CA ALA A 264 28.38 38.65 2.02
C ALA A 264 27.60 39.89 2.46
N ARG A 265 26.46 39.71 3.15
CA ARG A 265 25.70 40.80 3.77
C ARG A 265 26.53 41.53 4.83
N ALA A 266 27.21 40.81 5.72
CA ALA A 266 28.05 41.40 6.76
C ALA A 266 29.24 42.19 6.18
N ARG A 267 29.91 41.67 5.14
CA ARG A 267 30.98 42.39 4.41
C ARG A 267 30.45 43.66 3.77
N ARG A 268 29.29 43.59 3.12
CA ARG A 268 28.62 44.76 2.53
C ARG A 268 28.28 45.79 3.59
N ASP A 269 27.73 45.38 4.74
CA ASP A 269 27.40 46.31 5.83
C ASP A 269 28.64 47.00 6.42
N ARG A 270 29.77 46.30 6.53
CA ARG A 270 31.05 46.90 6.97
C ARG A 270 31.54 47.99 6.02
N LEU A 271 31.45 47.77 4.71
CA LEU A 271 31.85 48.78 3.70
C LEU A 271 31.05 50.09 3.83
N TRP A 272 29.79 50.01 4.27
CA TRP A 272 28.93 51.17 4.45
C TRP A 272 29.11 51.91 5.78
N LEU A 273 29.86 51.36 6.75
CA LEU A 273 30.09 52.04 8.03
C LEU A 273 30.83 53.37 7.86
N ILE A 274 31.86 53.40 7.00
CA ILE A 274 32.69 54.59 6.77
C ILE A 274 31.87 55.77 6.18
N PRO A 275 31.17 55.62 5.05
CA PRO A 275 30.38 56.72 4.49
C PRO A 275 29.23 57.15 5.41
N THR A 276 28.61 56.22 6.15
CA THR A 276 27.56 56.56 7.12
C THR A 276 28.12 57.37 8.28
N ALA A 277 29.27 56.96 8.84
CA ALA A 277 29.96 57.70 9.90
C ALA A 277 30.41 59.09 9.42
N LEU A 278 30.91 59.20 8.18
CA LEU A 278 31.28 60.48 7.58
C LEU A 278 30.07 61.41 7.46
N CYS A 279 28.94 60.93 6.94
CA CYS A 279 27.70 61.72 6.87
C CYS A 279 27.24 62.18 8.25
N PHE A 280 27.36 61.33 9.27
CA PHE A 280 27.03 61.69 10.64
C PHE A 280 27.93 62.81 11.20
N VAL A 281 29.25 62.69 11.04
CA VAL A 281 30.21 63.73 11.48
C VAL A 281 29.94 65.05 10.77
N LEU A 282 29.68 65.02 9.45
CA LEU A 282 29.34 66.21 8.66
C LEU A 282 28.02 66.85 9.13
N ALA A 283 27.00 66.04 9.42
CA ALA A 283 25.71 66.54 9.90
C ALA A 283 25.84 67.20 11.28
N VAL A 284 26.56 66.57 12.21
CA VAL A 284 26.86 67.16 13.53
C VAL A 284 27.64 68.47 13.36
N GLY A 285 28.63 68.50 12.46
CA GLY A 285 29.37 69.72 12.13
C GLY A 285 28.48 70.84 11.59
N CYS A 286 27.53 70.53 10.70
CA CYS A 286 26.55 71.50 10.20
C CYS A 286 25.64 72.02 11.30
N VAL A 287 25.12 71.15 12.18
CA VAL A 287 24.28 71.56 13.32
C VAL A 287 25.06 72.47 14.28
N ALA A 288 26.32 72.13 14.59
CA ALA A 288 27.18 72.98 15.41
C ALA A 288 27.44 74.33 14.73
N GLY A 289 27.70 74.34 13.42
CA GLY A 289 27.87 75.55 12.61
C GLY A 289 26.61 76.44 12.60
N MET A 290 25.42 75.84 12.46
CA MET A 290 24.14 76.55 12.56
C MET A 290 23.97 77.18 13.95
N ALA A 291 24.23 76.42 15.01
CA ALA A 291 24.09 76.91 16.39
C ALA A 291 25.06 78.05 16.69
N LEU A 292 26.33 77.92 16.27
CA LEU A 292 27.34 78.98 16.41
C LEU A 292 27.00 80.22 15.59
N SER A 293 26.56 80.06 14.35
CA SER A 293 26.17 81.20 13.48
C SER A 293 24.95 81.92 14.04
N THR A 294 23.96 81.16 14.52
CA THR A 294 22.77 81.71 15.18
C THR A 294 23.14 82.45 16.46
N GLY A 295 23.98 81.86 17.30
CA GLY A 295 24.46 82.49 18.53
C GLY A 295 25.29 83.74 18.27
N ALA A 296 26.19 83.69 17.28
CA ALA A 296 26.99 84.84 16.85
C ALA A 296 26.11 85.96 16.30
N TRP A 297 25.05 85.64 15.55
CA TRP A 297 24.08 86.63 15.07
C TRP A 297 23.29 87.25 16.23
N ALA A 298 22.75 86.44 17.14
CA ALA A 298 21.98 86.90 18.30
C ALA A 298 22.81 87.77 19.26
N LEU A 299 24.04 87.38 19.54
CA LEU A 299 24.98 88.14 20.38
C LEU A 299 25.58 89.35 19.64
N GLY A 300 25.81 89.20 18.34
CA GLY A 300 26.35 90.21 17.45
C GLY A 300 25.48 91.46 17.36
N HIS A 301 24.16 91.27 17.36
CA HIS A 301 23.17 92.35 17.28
C HIS A 301 23.08 93.24 18.54
N THR A 302 23.61 92.80 19.69
CA THR A 302 23.39 93.50 20.96
C THR A 302 24.66 93.99 21.65
N GLY A 303 25.82 93.31 21.45
CA GLY A 303 27.05 93.62 22.19
C GLY A 303 28.27 93.97 21.34
N LEU A 304 28.44 93.38 20.16
CA LEU A 304 29.70 93.42 19.42
C LEU A 304 30.02 94.78 18.77
N GLU A 305 28.98 95.52 18.36
CA GLU A 305 29.14 96.88 17.79
C GLU A 305 29.80 97.83 18.79
N ARG A 306 29.63 97.61 20.10
CA ARG A 306 30.26 98.42 21.16
C ARG A 306 31.67 97.99 21.52
N MET A 307 32.05 96.74 21.28
CA MET A 307 33.33 96.18 21.75
C MET A 307 34.47 96.29 20.74
N MET A 308 34.21 96.12 19.44
CA MET A 308 35.32 95.89 18.49
C MET A 308 35.70 97.09 17.60
N HIS A 309 35.01 98.24 17.71
CA HIS A 309 35.21 99.41 16.81
C HIS A 309 35.25 99.05 15.31
N VAL A 310 34.67 97.91 14.93
CA VAL A 310 34.58 97.47 13.53
C VAL A 310 33.39 98.17 12.90
N THR A 311 33.53 98.59 11.64
CA THR A 311 32.42 99.19 10.90
C THR A 311 31.24 98.21 10.82
N PRO A 312 29.99 98.64 11.14
CA PRO A 312 28.81 97.77 11.15
C PRO A 312 28.57 96.99 9.86
N ARG A 313 29.08 97.50 8.72
CA ARG A 313 29.03 96.83 7.43
C ARG A 313 29.81 95.52 7.40
N LEU A 314 30.99 95.47 8.02
CA LEU A 314 31.86 94.28 7.98
C LEU A 314 31.29 93.14 8.84
N VAL A 315 30.69 93.47 9.99
CA VAL A 315 30.04 92.49 10.88
C VAL A 315 28.81 91.88 10.21
N ARG A 316 27.98 92.70 9.55
CA ARG A 316 26.81 92.21 8.79
C ARG A 316 27.22 91.34 7.61
N PHE A 317 28.23 91.76 6.86
CA PHE A 317 28.75 90.98 5.73
C PHE A 317 29.32 89.63 6.20
N ALA A 318 30.09 89.61 7.29
CA ALA A 318 30.63 88.37 7.86
C ALA A 318 29.52 87.44 8.39
N GLY A 319 28.48 87.99 9.01
CA GLY A 319 27.30 87.23 9.45
C GLY A 319 26.49 86.66 8.30
N GLN A 320 26.32 87.41 7.21
CA GLN A 320 25.64 86.91 6.02
C GLN A 320 26.46 85.82 5.32
N ALA A 321 27.75 86.06 5.12
CA ALA A 321 28.65 85.08 4.51
C ALA A 321 28.71 83.78 5.32
N SER A 322 28.69 83.85 6.66
CA SER A 322 28.68 82.63 7.50
C SER A 322 27.36 81.86 7.37
N VAL A 323 26.21 82.55 7.30
CA VAL A 323 24.90 81.92 7.07
C VAL A 323 24.84 81.24 5.70
N GLU A 324 25.33 81.90 4.64
CA GLU A 324 25.38 81.33 3.29
C GLU A 324 26.28 80.09 3.22
N VAL A 325 27.46 80.14 3.84
CA VAL A 325 28.40 79.01 3.89
C VAL A 325 27.80 77.84 4.67
N VAL A 326 27.17 78.10 5.82
CA VAL A 326 26.52 77.05 6.64
C VAL A 326 25.32 76.46 5.92
N ALA A 327 24.52 77.27 5.22
CA ALA A 327 23.39 76.78 4.42
C ALA A 327 23.86 75.89 3.26
N ALA A 328 24.91 76.30 2.54
CA ALA A 328 25.50 75.51 1.46
C ALA A 328 26.10 74.18 1.99
N ALA A 329 26.83 74.22 3.10
CA ALA A 329 27.39 73.02 3.74
C ALA A 329 26.29 72.06 4.22
N THR A 330 25.19 72.60 4.75
CA THR A 330 24.01 71.84 5.18
C THR A 330 23.35 71.15 4.00
N LEU A 331 23.10 71.88 2.91
CA LEU A 331 22.49 71.32 1.70
C LEU A 331 23.38 70.24 1.08
N GLY A 332 24.68 70.45 1.02
CA GLY A 332 25.65 69.46 0.55
C GLY A 332 25.66 68.20 1.41
N THR A 333 25.64 68.35 2.73
CA THR A 333 25.59 67.23 3.68
C THR A 333 24.26 66.47 3.59
N TRP A 334 23.16 67.19 3.40
CA TRP A 334 21.83 66.61 3.17
C TRP A 334 21.83 65.77 1.88
N LEU A 335 22.24 66.34 0.75
CA LEU A 335 22.34 65.64 -0.53
C LEU A 335 23.23 64.39 -0.44
N LEU A 336 24.40 64.51 0.18
CA LEU A 336 25.31 63.39 0.39
C LEU A 336 24.67 62.28 1.22
N SER A 337 23.96 62.64 2.29
CA SER A 337 23.25 61.70 3.16
C SER A 337 22.15 60.95 2.41
N VAL A 338 21.39 61.64 1.55
CA VAL A 338 20.36 61.02 0.69
C VAL A 338 20.98 60.07 -0.32
N VAL A 339 22.07 60.45 -0.97
CA VAL A 339 22.76 59.59 -1.94
C VAL A 339 23.32 58.34 -1.26
N VAL A 340 23.95 58.49 -0.08
CA VAL A 340 24.47 57.36 0.70
C VAL A 340 23.34 56.44 1.14
N ALA A 341 22.21 56.97 1.61
CA ALA A 341 21.04 56.19 1.99
C ALA A 341 20.43 55.44 0.79
N ALA A 342 20.30 56.11 -0.36
CA ALA A 342 19.77 55.51 -1.59
C ALA A 342 20.66 54.38 -2.10
N LEU A 343 21.97 54.63 -2.20
CA LEU A 343 22.94 53.63 -2.67
C LEU A 343 23.04 52.44 -1.71
N ARG A 344 22.93 52.66 -0.40
CA ARG A 344 22.93 51.59 0.60
C ARG A 344 21.64 50.77 0.59
N GLY A 345 20.49 51.43 0.47
CA GLY A 345 19.18 50.80 0.43
C GLY A 345 18.83 50.15 -0.91
N ARG A 346 19.67 50.35 -1.95
CA ARG A 346 19.35 50.05 -3.36
C ARG A 346 18.04 50.71 -3.82
N ASN A 347 17.70 51.83 -3.20
CA ASN A 347 16.55 52.62 -3.56
C ASN A 347 16.92 53.55 -4.72
N SER A 348 15.92 53.94 -5.51
CA SER A 348 16.12 54.97 -6.53
C SER A 348 16.57 56.26 -5.85
N VAL A 349 17.72 56.81 -6.27
CA VAL A 349 18.23 58.10 -5.78
C VAL A 349 17.19 59.20 -5.98
N VAL A 350 16.48 59.18 -7.11
CA VAL A 350 15.40 60.14 -7.41
C VAL A 350 14.23 59.99 -6.44
N GLY A 351 13.84 58.75 -6.13
CA GLY A 351 12.78 58.50 -5.16
C GLY A 351 13.17 58.95 -3.74
N MET A 352 14.41 58.67 -3.35
CA MET A 352 14.97 59.08 -2.06
C MET A 352 15.05 60.60 -1.93
N LEU A 353 15.52 61.29 -2.99
CA LEU A 353 15.56 62.75 -3.07
C LEU A 353 14.16 63.35 -2.99
N PHE A 354 13.21 62.84 -3.76
CA PHE A 354 11.82 63.31 -3.73
C PHE A 354 11.24 63.24 -2.31
N TRP A 355 11.33 62.07 -1.67
CA TRP A 355 10.79 61.88 -0.32
C TRP A 355 11.55 62.72 0.71
N SER A 356 12.87 62.81 0.60
CA SER A 356 13.66 63.61 1.52
C SER A 356 13.38 65.11 1.38
N SER A 357 13.22 65.62 0.16
CA SER A 357 12.83 67.01 -0.09
C SER A 357 11.40 67.28 0.39
N PHE A 358 10.49 66.34 0.18
CA PHE A 358 9.14 66.42 0.70
C PHE A 358 9.15 66.51 2.23
N LEU A 359 9.88 65.64 2.92
CA LEU A 359 10.02 65.68 4.38
C LEU A 359 10.72 66.95 4.87
N ALA A 360 11.72 67.47 4.15
CA ALA A 360 12.36 68.76 4.45
C ALA A 360 11.37 69.92 4.37
N LEU A 361 10.44 69.90 3.41
CA LEU A 361 9.40 70.91 3.30
C LEU A 361 8.42 70.82 4.47
N PHE A 362 8.01 69.60 4.85
CA PHE A 362 7.10 69.37 5.97
C PHE A 362 7.72 69.67 7.33
N SER A 363 9.04 69.54 7.49
CA SER A 363 9.73 69.89 8.74
C SER A 363 9.73 71.39 9.03
N MET A 364 9.40 72.23 8.04
CA MET A 364 9.12 73.65 8.26
C MET A 364 7.85 73.91 9.09
N ILE A 365 6.98 72.90 9.25
CA ILE A 365 5.82 72.95 10.13
C ILE A 365 6.25 72.45 11.52
N PRO A 366 6.33 73.31 12.56
CA PRO A 366 7.02 72.99 13.82
C PRO A 366 6.53 71.71 14.52
N LEU A 367 5.23 71.40 14.44
CA LEU A 367 4.63 70.23 15.10
C LEU A 367 4.82 68.92 14.33
N LEU A 368 5.02 68.96 13.01
CA LEU A 368 5.22 67.76 12.18
C LEU A 368 6.69 67.31 12.18
N ASN A 369 7.61 68.23 12.44
CA ASN A 369 9.04 67.98 12.43
C ASN A 369 9.49 66.90 13.43
N LEU A 370 9.00 66.96 14.68
CA LEU A 370 9.40 66.00 15.73
C LEU A 370 8.99 64.56 15.41
N GLY A 371 7.82 64.36 14.79
CA GLY A 371 7.35 63.03 14.39
C GLY A 371 8.18 62.42 13.27
N ILE A 372 8.54 63.23 12.26
CA ILE A 372 9.39 62.81 11.14
C ILE A 372 10.81 62.48 11.64
N ALA A 373 11.39 63.36 12.46
CA ALA A 373 12.70 63.12 13.06
C ALA A 373 12.74 61.85 13.93
N TRP A 374 11.69 61.62 14.71
CA TRP A 374 11.57 60.41 15.53
C TRP A 374 11.46 59.12 14.70
N ALA A 375 10.74 59.16 13.58
CA ALA A 375 10.64 58.04 12.64
C ALA A 375 12.02 57.68 12.05
N HIS A 376 12.79 58.69 11.64
CA HIS A 376 14.17 58.50 11.19
C HIS A 376 15.11 58.00 12.29
N PHE A 377 14.93 58.43 13.55
CA PHE A 377 15.72 57.95 14.68
C PHE A 377 15.50 56.45 14.96
N ARG A 378 14.29 55.94 14.65
CA ARG A 378 13.92 54.53 14.77
C ARG A 378 14.24 53.70 13.52
N ASP A 379 14.97 54.26 12.56
CA ASP A 379 15.28 53.63 11.26
C ASP A 379 14.02 53.18 10.49
N ARG A 380 12.88 53.82 10.75
CA ARG A 380 11.61 53.62 10.06
C ARG A 380 11.36 54.83 9.19
N GLU A 381 11.92 54.82 7.98
CA GLU A 381 11.50 55.82 7.02
C GLU A 381 10.05 55.58 6.59
N PRO A 382 9.27 56.64 6.36
CA PRO A 382 8.00 56.57 5.66
C PRO A 382 8.26 56.40 4.15
N THR A 383 9.01 55.38 3.76
CA THR A 383 9.09 54.96 2.36
C THR A 383 8.08 53.84 2.12
N PRO A 384 7.50 53.73 0.91
CA PRO A 384 6.52 52.67 0.59
C PRO A 384 7.12 51.25 0.59
N SER A 385 8.45 51.10 0.71
CA SER A 385 9.10 49.79 0.88
C SER A 385 9.09 49.36 2.34
N SER A 386 8.51 48.20 2.63
CA SER A 386 8.42 47.63 4.00
C SER A 386 9.76 47.15 4.58
N THR A 387 10.88 47.35 3.88
CA THR A 387 12.20 46.99 4.37
C THR A 387 12.72 48.09 5.29
N PRO A 388 12.97 47.80 6.59
CA PRO A 388 13.55 48.79 7.49
C PRO A 388 14.91 49.23 6.98
N ASN A 389 15.21 50.52 7.13
CA ASN A 389 16.52 51.02 6.74
C ASN A 389 17.61 50.43 7.63
N PRO A 390 18.86 50.35 7.13
CA PRO A 390 19.98 49.92 7.94
C PRO A 390 20.13 50.84 9.14
N ARG A 391 20.38 50.26 10.32
CA ARG A 391 20.53 51.01 11.56
C ARG A 391 21.53 52.17 11.39
N PHE A 392 21.17 53.34 11.92
CA PHE A 392 21.97 54.58 11.96
C PHE A 392 22.04 55.39 10.65
N THR A 393 21.40 54.95 9.57
CA THR A 393 21.39 55.72 8.31
C THR A 393 20.46 56.92 8.35
N GLY A 394 19.39 56.86 9.16
CA GLY A 394 18.43 57.96 9.31
C GLY A 394 18.90 59.09 10.23
N TRP A 395 19.93 58.87 11.05
CA TRP A 395 20.34 59.82 12.09
C TRP A 395 20.87 61.16 11.56
N PRO A 396 21.75 61.21 10.53
CA PRO A 396 22.20 62.47 9.96
C PRO A 396 21.02 63.29 9.41
N LEU A 397 20.10 62.65 8.70
CA LEU A 397 18.89 63.29 8.16
C LEU A 397 17.96 63.77 9.28
N ALA A 398 17.76 62.97 10.33
CA ALA A 398 16.96 63.36 11.49
C ALA A 398 17.50 64.63 12.15
N LEU A 399 18.82 64.70 12.37
CA LEU A 399 19.46 65.90 12.92
C LEU A 399 19.23 67.12 12.02
N LEU A 400 19.43 66.97 10.71
CA LEU A 400 19.20 68.07 9.77
C LEU A 400 17.73 68.52 9.77
N TYR A 401 16.76 67.61 9.81
CA TYR A 401 15.35 67.98 9.85
C TYR A 401 14.97 68.72 11.13
N VAL A 402 15.53 68.37 12.29
CA VAL A 402 15.24 69.04 13.56
C VAL A 402 15.81 70.47 13.57
N PHE A 403 17.04 70.66 13.11
CA PHE A 403 17.78 71.91 13.31
C PHE A 403 17.73 72.86 12.11
N ALA A 404 17.55 72.37 10.89
CA ALA A 404 17.55 73.23 9.71
C ALA A 404 16.33 74.19 9.65
N PRO A 405 15.08 73.78 9.97
CA PRO A 405 13.94 74.69 9.94
C PRO A 405 14.06 75.92 10.85
N PRO A 406 14.41 75.80 12.15
CA PRO A 406 14.58 76.99 12.98
C PRO A 406 15.75 77.85 12.50
N PHE A 407 16.83 77.24 12.00
CA PHE A 407 17.95 77.99 11.41
C PHE A 407 17.52 78.79 10.16
N PHE A 408 16.81 78.17 9.23
CA PHE A 408 16.33 78.85 8.02
C PHE A 408 15.30 79.94 8.33
N LEU A 409 14.43 79.72 9.32
CA LEU A 409 13.51 80.75 9.78
C LEU A 409 14.27 81.95 10.35
N LEU A 410 15.29 81.72 11.18
CA LEU A 410 16.13 82.79 11.72
C LEU A 410 16.93 83.50 10.64
N ALA A 411 17.51 82.76 9.68
CA ALA A 411 18.21 83.33 8.53
C ALA A 411 17.27 84.19 7.66
N PHE A 412 16.03 83.74 7.44
CA PHE A 412 15.02 84.49 6.70
C PHE A 412 14.62 85.78 7.43
N LEU A 413 14.38 85.71 8.74
CA LEU A 413 14.08 86.89 9.55
C LEU A 413 15.26 87.89 9.55
N ALA A 414 16.50 87.40 9.67
CA ALA A 414 17.70 88.22 9.57
C ALA A 414 17.82 88.91 8.20
N PHE A 415 17.47 88.21 7.11
CA PHE A 415 17.45 88.77 5.77
C PHE A 415 16.36 89.84 5.57
N GLN A 416 15.17 89.60 6.12
CA GLN A 416 14.06 90.57 6.07
C GLN A 416 14.43 91.88 6.79
N GLU A 417 15.07 91.81 7.95
CA GLU A 417 15.54 93.02 8.64
C GLU A 417 16.55 93.80 7.80
N LEU A 418 17.49 93.12 7.14
CA LEU A 418 18.47 93.77 6.26
C LEU A 418 17.78 94.46 5.07
N ALA A 419 16.88 93.75 4.40
CA ALA A 419 16.14 94.29 3.26
C ALA A 419 15.32 95.53 3.64
N VAL A 420 14.65 95.52 4.80
CA VAL A 420 13.90 96.67 5.32
C VAL A 420 14.83 97.83 5.70
N THR A 421 16.00 97.54 6.26
CA THR A 421 16.97 98.57 6.69
C THR A 421 17.61 99.27 5.50
N ASP A 422 17.94 98.53 4.43
CA ASP A 422 18.50 99.12 3.21
C ASP A 422 17.43 99.85 2.39
N LEU A 423 16.18 99.36 2.35
CA LEU A 423 15.07 100.06 1.71
C LEU A 423 14.79 101.42 2.39
N ARG A 424 14.86 101.49 3.72
CA ARG A 424 14.73 102.74 4.49
C ARG A 424 15.90 103.72 4.33
N ARG A 425 17.02 103.30 3.74
CA ARG A 425 18.16 104.18 3.42
C ARG A 425 18.14 104.65 1.97
N LEU A 426 17.40 103.94 1.11
CA LEU A 426 17.17 104.27 -0.29
C LEU A 426 15.98 105.21 -0.48
N ILE A 427 14.96 105.07 0.36
CA ILE A 427 13.87 106.05 0.56
C ILE A 427 14.37 107.13 1.51
#